data_AF-A0A1V4UME6-F1
#
_entry.id   AF-A0A1V4UME6-F1
#
_cell.length_a   1.000
_cell.length_b   1.000
_cell.length_c   1.000
_cell.angle_alpha   90.00
_cell.angle_beta   90.00
_cell.angle_gamma   90.00
#
_symmetry.space_group_name_H-M   'P 1'
#
loop_
_entity.id
_entity.type
_entity.pdbx_description
1 polymer ?
#
loop_
_entity_poly.entity_id
_entity_poly.type
_entity_poly.pdbx_seq_one_letter_code
_entity_poly.pdbx_strand_id
1 'polypeptide(L)'
;MADFVEKSTTKTAARELAAPIANVTTFAAIVQDVLDTNPFGCTPHEVGGVTCDPVSKSREAYTARILYQDDDGKTVGQITARSGSVSGFNGSIAEIMGDEDLTAAMGGDPARDTEHERYLCTLRCHDPSGEVYYVTFSRDQVRVSSYADDAIVGLVEAWADTVPALA
;
A
#
# COMPACT_ATOMS: atom_id res chain seq x y z
N MET A 1 33.95 26.24 -16.01
CA MET A 1 32.86 26.15 -15.04
C MET A 1 32.13 24.86 -15.38
N ALA A 2 31.96 23.94 -14.42
CA ALA A 2 31.23 22.71 -14.69
C ALA A 2 29.74 23.02 -14.52
N ASP A 3 28.97 22.94 -15.61
CA ASP A 3 27.54 23.17 -15.58
C ASP A 3 26.81 21.84 -15.36
N PHE A 4 25.70 21.89 -14.62
CA PHE A 4 24.81 20.76 -14.46
C PHE A 4 24.09 20.46 -15.77
N VAL A 5 24.10 19.20 -16.19
CA VAL A 5 23.36 18.71 -17.36
C VAL A 5 22.22 17.83 -16.87
N GLU A 6 21.00 18.16 -17.29
CA GLU A 6 19.82 17.35 -17.02
C GLU A 6 20.00 15.93 -17.58
N LYS A 7 19.69 14.91 -16.76
CA LYS A 7 19.85 13.51 -17.13
C LYS A 7 18.55 12.84 -17.57
N SER A 8 17.40 13.23 -17.00
CA SER A 8 16.11 12.60 -17.27
C SER A 8 14.95 13.46 -16.76
N THR A 9 13.83 13.42 -17.47
CA THR A 9 12.55 13.98 -17.02
C THR A 9 11.65 12.83 -16.58
N THR A 10 11.16 12.86 -15.34
CA THR A 10 10.22 11.86 -14.81
C THR A 10 8.93 12.52 -14.33
N LYS A 11 7.81 11.80 -14.41
CA LYS A 11 6.45 12.25 -14.13
C LYS A 11 5.86 11.50 -12.94
N THR A 12 4.68 11.95 -12.50
CA THR A 12 3.85 11.29 -11.50
C THR A 12 2.38 11.48 -11.87
N ALA A 13 1.60 10.40 -11.76
CA ALA A 13 0.17 10.36 -12.02
C ALA A 13 -0.50 9.64 -10.86
N ALA A 14 -1.73 10.03 -10.54
CA ALA A 14 -2.47 9.43 -9.46
C ALA A 14 -3.95 9.31 -9.81
N ARG A 15 -4.54 8.16 -9.51
CA ARG A 15 -5.95 7.85 -9.62
C ARG A 15 -6.55 7.81 -8.22
N GLU A 16 -7.35 8.81 -7.87
CA GLU A 16 -8.19 8.74 -6.68
C GLU A 16 -9.30 7.71 -6.90
N LEU A 17 -9.55 6.89 -5.88
CA LEU A 17 -10.56 5.85 -5.93
C LEU A 17 -11.93 6.43 -5.56
N ALA A 18 -12.99 5.96 -6.21
CA ALA A 18 -14.35 6.40 -5.90
C ALA A 18 -14.79 5.98 -4.49
N ALA A 19 -14.27 4.84 -4.01
CA ALA A 19 -14.45 4.36 -2.65
C ALA A 19 -13.12 3.82 -2.09
N PRO A 20 -12.87 4.00 -0.78
CA PRO A 20 -11.72 3.40 -0.13
C PRO A 20 -11.72 1.87 -0.22
N ILE A 21 -10.55 1.26 -0.42
CA ILE A 21 -10.40 -0.20 -0.37
C ILE A 21 -10.88 -0.70 1.00
N ALA A 22 -11.81 -1.67 0.98
CA ALA A 22 -12.63 -2.02 2.14
C ALA A 22 -11.83 -2.50 3.36
N ASN A 23 -10.80 -3.33 3.16
CA ASN A 23 -10.02 -3.92 4.24
C ASN A 23 -8.63 -4.38 3.76
N VAL A 24 -7.77 -4.73 4.72
CA VAL A 24 -6.40 -5.18 4.47
C VAL A 24 -6.33 -6.43 3.59
N THR A 25 -7.34 -7.32 3.66
CA THR A 25 -7.38 -8.55 2.87
C THR A 25 -7.59 -8.24 1.39
N THR A 26 -8.58 -7.40 1.06
CA THR A 26 -8.81 -6.92 -0.30
C THR A 26 -7.60 -6.15 -0.82
N PHE A 27 -7.01 -5.28 0.02
CA PHE A 27 -5.79 -4.54 -0.35
C PHE A 27 -4.62 -5.48 -0.68
N ALA A 28 -4.36 -6.47 0.18
CA ALA A 28 -3.27 -7.42 -0.01
C ALA A 28 -3.48 -8.31 -1.25
N ALA A 29 -4.72 -8.69 -1.53
CA ALA A 29 -5.07 -9.48 -2.72
C ALA A 29 -4.76 -8.72 -4.02
N ILE A 30 -5.08 -7.41 -4.09
CA ILE A 30 -4.75 -6.57 -5.25
C ILE A 30 -3.24 -6.52 -5.47
N VAL A 31 -2.46 -6.28 -4.40
CA VAL A 31 -1.00 -6.22 -4.50
C VAL A 31 -0.42 -7.57 -4.92
N GLN A 32 -0.96 -8.67 -4.39
CA GLN A 32 -0.49 -10.01 -4.72
C GLN A 32 -0.83 -10.39 -6.17
N ASP A 33 -2.01 -10.03 -6.66
CA ASP A 33 -2.41 -10.24 -8.05
C ASP A 33 -1.43 -9.59 -9.04
N VAL A 34 -0.98 -8.36 -8.75
CA VAL A 34 0.03 -7.67 -9.57
C VAL A 34 1.36 -8.43 -9.57
N LEU A 35 1.79 -8.94 -8.41
CA LEU A 35 3.05 -9.69 -8.29
C LEU A 35 2.99 -11.04 -9.02
N ASP A 36 1.85 -11.72 -8.96
CA ASP A 36 1.68 -13.05 -9.53
C ASP A 36 1.45 -13.01 -11.05
N THR A 37 0.67 -12.03 -11.53
CA THR A 37 0.25 -11.97 -12.94
C THR A 37 1.09 -11.00 -13.77
N ASN A 38 1.82 -10.08 -13.14
CA ASN A 38 2.62 -9.04 -13.79
C ASN A 38 1.84 -8.35 -14.94
N PRO A 39 0.70 -7.72 -14.62
CA PRO A 39 -0.20 -7.16 -15.63
C PRO A 39 0.42 -6.00 -16.40
N PHE A 40 1.48 -5.39 -15.86
CA PHE A 40 2.21 -4.28 -16.48
C PHE A 40 3.28 -4.73 -17.48
N GLY A 41 3.50 -6.04 -17.64
CA GLY A 41 4.49 -6.58 -18.58
C GLY A 41 5.94 -6.26 -18.19
N CYS A 42 6.22 -6.08 -16.91
CA CYS A 42 7.58 -5.80 -16.44
C CYS A 42 8.53 -6.97 -16.70
N THR A 43 9.82 -6.69 -16.80
CA THR A 43 10.85 -7.69 -17.13
C THR A 43 11.84 -7.90 -15.99
N PRO A 44 12.29 -9.15 -15.74
CA PRO A 44 13.36 -9.40 -14.79
C PRO A 44 14.63 -8.63 -15.16
N HIS A 45 15.43 -8.29 -14.17
CA HIS A 45 16.69 -7.56 -14.38
C HIS A 45 17.80 -8.15 -13.52
N GLU A 46 19.05 -7.85 -13.85
CA GLU A 46 20.20 -8.34 -13.09
C GLU A 46 20.89 -7.21 -12.31
N VAL A 47 21.15 -7.44 -11.02
CA VAL A 47 21.94 -6.55 -10.18
C VAL A 47 23.08 -7.35 -9.57
N GLY A 48 24.32 -7.05 -9.97
CA GLY A 48 25.50 -7.75 -9.45
C GLY A 48 25.50 -9.26 -9.72
N GLY A 49 24.91 -9.72 -10.83
CA GLY A 49 24.78 -11.13 -11.18
C GLY A 49 23.66 -11.88 -10.48
N VAL A 50 22.78 -11.18 -9.75
CA VAL A 50 21.55 -11.74 -9.17
C VAL A 50 20.37 -11.32 -10.02
N THR A 51 19.58 -12.29 -10.50
CA THR A 51 18.30 -12.04 -11.17
C THR A 51 17.28 -11.55 -10.14
N CYS A 52 16.75 -10.36 -10.38
CA CYS A 52 15.72 -9.72 -9.59
C CYS A 52 14.37 -9.81 -10.31
N ASP A 53 13.29 -9.93 -9.54
CA ASP A 53 11.93 -10.04 -10.04
C ASP A 53 11.51 -8.80 -10.87
N PRO A 54 10.64 -8.98 -11.88
CA PRO A 54 10.14 -7.89 -12.72
C PRO A 54 9.38 -6.82 -11.91
N VAL A 55 8.63 -7.28 -10.91
CA VAL A 55 7.88 -6.45 -9.97
C VAL A 55 8.22 -6.93 -8.56
N SER A 56 8.56 -6.00 -7.68
CA SER A 56 8.91 -6.33 -6.29
C SER A 56 8.35 -5.31 -5.31
N LYS A 57 8.04 -5.73 -4.08
CA LYS A 57 7.64 -4.82 -3.01
C LYS A 57 8.85 -4.00 -2.56
N SER A 58 8.81 -2.68 -2.77
CA SER A 58 9.85 -1.77 -2.29
C SER A 58 9.59 -1.28 -0.88
N ARG A 59 8.32 -1.10 -0.50
CA ARG A 59 7.92 -0.64 0.82
C ARG A 59 6.49 -1.08 1.10
N GLU A 60 6.20 -1.44 2.34
CA GLU A 60 4.84 -1.60 2.82
C GLU A 60 4.68 -1.05 4.24
N ALA A 61 3.45 -0.64 4.57
CA ALA A 61 3.09 -0.21 5.91
C ALA A 61 1.57 -0.28 6.10
N TYR A 62 1.15 -0.82 7.24
CA TYR A 62 -0.25 -0.98 7.60
C TYR A 62 -0.46 -0.40 8.99
N THR A 63 -1.45 0.47 9.16
CA THR A 63 -1.73 1.15 10.43
C THR A 63 -3.12 0.78 10.90
N ALA A 64 -3.18 0.02 11.99
CA ALA A 64 -4.41 -0.32 12.69
C ALA A 64 -4.82 0.82 13.61
N ARG A 65 -6.13 1.00 13.79
CA ARG A 65 -6.68 1.94 14.75
C ARG A 65 -7.69 1.25 15.64
N ILE A 66 -7.45 1.30 16.94
CA ILE A 66 -8.28 0.71 17.98
C ILE A 66 -8.72 1.85 18.90
N LEU A 67 -10.02 1.97 19.11
CA LEU A 67 -10.65 2.92 20.01
C LEU A 67 -11.09 2.17 21.26
N TYR A 68 -10.91 2.76 22.43
CA TYR A 68 -11.47 2.24 23.68
C TYR A 68 -12.73 3.05 23.97
N GLN A 69 -13.87 2.39 24.10
CA GLN A 69 -15.18 3.03 24.23
C GLN A 69 -15.82 2.67 25.58
N ASP A 70 -16.42 3.66 26.26
CA ASP A 70 -17.22 3.40 27.45
C ASP A 70 -18.59 2.78 27.11
N ASP A 71 -19.39 2.48 28.14
CA ASP A 71 -20.73 1.89 28.00
C ASP A 71 -21.70 2.76 27.17
N ASP A 72 -21.44 4.05 27.04
CA ASP A 72 -22.21 5.00 26.22
C ASP A 72 -21.68 5.08 24.77
N GLY A 73 -20.65 4.30 24.43
CA GLY A 73 -19.99 4.30 23.12
C GLY A 73 -19.03 5.47 22.89
N LYS A 74 -18.72 6.25 23.93
CA LYS A 74 -17.81 7.39 23.82
C LYS A 74 -16.37 6.91 23.89
N THR A 75 -15.55 7.41 22.98
CA THR A 75 -14.11 7.12 22.99
C THR A 75 -13.44 7.73 24.22
N VAL A 76 -12.91 6.86 25.08
CA VAL A 76 -12.13 7.20 26.30
C VAL A 76 -10.63 7.05 26.07
N GLY A 77 -10.23 6.31 25.02
CA GLY A 77 -8.83 6.16 24.65
C GLY A 77 -8.65 5.65 23.22
N GLN A 78 -7.42 5.67 22.71
CA GLN A 78 -7.11 5.13 21.39
C GLN A 78 -5.68 4.59 21.35
N ILE A 79 -5.48 3.53 20.56
CA ILE A 79 -4.17 3.00 20.20
C ILE A 79 -4.07 2.91 18.68
N THR A 80 -2.89 3.26 18.16
CA THR A 80 -2.55 3.03 16.75
C THR A 80 -1.32 2.15 16.68
N ALA A 81 -1.37 1.11 15.85
CA ALA A 81 -0.28 0.18 15.67
C ALA A 81 0.14 0.17 14.21
N ARG A 82 1.42 0.43 13.95
CA ARG A 82 1.98 0.45 12.60
C ARG A 82 2.87 -0.77 12.39
N SER A 83 2.51 -1.59 11.40
CA SER A 83 3.18 -2.84 11.08
C SER A 83 3.78 -2.81 9.67
N GLY A 84 4.91 -3.48 9.50
CA GLY A 84 5.62 -3.61 8.22
C GLY A 84 5.14 -4.80 7.36
N SER A 85 4.07 -5.48 7.75
CA SER A 85 3.47 -6.59 7.00
C SER A 85 2.00 -6.77 7.39
N VAL A 86 1.22 -7.42 6.51
CA VAL A 86 -0.18 -7.78 6.80
C VAL A 86 -0.29 -8.73 7.99
N SER A 87 0.64 -9.68 8.11
CA SER A 87 0.68 -10.58 9.27
C SER A 87 0.94 -9.82 10.57
N GLY A 88 1.88 -8.88 10.56
CA GLY A 88 2.16 -8.05 11.73
C GLY A 88 0.99 -7.12 12.07
N PHE A 89 0.25 -6.65 11.07
CA PHE A 89 -0.96 -5.84 11.27
C PHE A 89 -2.06 -6.63 11.98
N ASN A 90 -2.39 -7.82 11.47
CA ASN A 90 -3.41 -8.69 12.08
C ASN A 90 -2.99 -9.17 13.47
N GLY A 91 -1.71 -9.50 13.65
CA GLY A 91 -1.15 -9.86 14.96
C GLY A 91 -1.27 -8.71 15.97
N SER A 92 -0.85 -7.50 15.60
CA SER A 92 -0.97 -6.34 16.49
C SER A 92 -2.41 -6.02 16.89
N ILE A 93 -3.37 -6.17 15.97
CA ILE A 93 -4.80 -6.00 16.29
C ILE A 93 -5.24 -7.03 17.31
N ALA A 94 -4.92 -8.32 17.08
CA ALA A 94 -5.32 -9.39 17.98
C ALA A 94 -4.76 -9.20 19.39
N GLU A 95 -3.47 -8.84 19.51
CA GLU A 95 -2.84 -8.58 20.79
C GLU A 95 -3.47 -7.38 21.51
N ILE A 96 -3.64 -6.24 20.82
CA ILE A 96 -4.20 -5.03 21.45
C ILE A 96 -5.65 -5.24 21.89
N MET A 97 -6.47 -5.92 21.07
CA MET A 97 -7.87 -6.17 21.41
C MET A 97 -8.05 -7.23 22.50
N GLY A 98 -7.06 -8.11 22.70
CA GLY A 98 -7.08 -9.14 23.73
C GLY A 98 -6.41 -8.75 25.04
N ASP A 99 -5.84 -7.55 25.14
CA ASP A 99 -5.10 -7.09 26.32
C ASP A 99 -6.05 -6.51 27.39
N GLU A 100 -6.32 -7.33 28.41
CA GLU A 100 -7.19 -6.96 29.55
C GLU A 100 -6.58 -5.85 30.40
N ASP A 101 -5.25 -5.78 30.53
CA ASP A 101 -4.56 -4.75 31.31
C ASP A 101 -4.67 -3.39 30.63
N LEU A 102 -4.51 -3.34 29.31
CA LEU A 102 -4.77 -2.12 28.53
C LEU A 102 -6.23 -1.72 28.58
N THR A 103 -7.17 -2.66 28.49
CA THR A 103 -8.61 -2.41 28.60
C THR A 103 -8.95 -1.75 29.95
N ALA A 104 -8.45 -2.32 31.05
CA ALA A 104 -8.64 -1.77 32.39
C ALA A 104 -7.98 -0.39 32.57
N ALA A 105 -6.78 -0.20 32.01
CA ALA A 105 -6.06 1.07 32.10
C ALA A 105 -6.72 2.19 31.28
N MET A 106 -7.31 1.86 30.13
CA MET A 106 -7.96 2.81 29.22
C MET A 106 -9.41 3.12 29.65
N GLY A 107 -10.05 2.22 30.39
CA GLY A 107 -11.37 2.45 31.00
C GLY A 107 -12.56 2.26 30.04
N GLY A 108 -12.42 1.40 29.03
CA GLY A 108 -13.46 1.08 28.06
C GLY A 108 -13.10 -0.15 27.22
N ASP A 109 -14.03 -0.63 26.40
CA ASP A 109 -13.82 -1.82 25.56
C ASP A 109 -13.11 -1.48 24.24
N PRO A 110 -12.14 -2.30 23.79
CA PRO A 110 -11.45 -2.09 22.53
C PRO A 110 -12.35 -2.40 21.33
N ALA A 111 -12.58 -1.40 20.49
CA ALA A 111 -13.30 -1.49 19.23
C ALA A 111 -12.39 -1.10 18.06
N ARG A 112 -12.41 -1.90 16.99
CA ARG A 112 -11.61 -1.63 15.79
C ARG A 112 -12.27 -0.55 14.94
N ASP A 113 -11.52 0.51 14.64
CA ASP A 113 -11.94 1.59 13.76
C ASP A 113 -11.45 1.33 12.33
N THR A 114 -12.13 0.38 11.66
CA THR A 114 -11.76 -0.08 10.32
C THR A 114 -11.80 1.02 9.27
N GLU A 115 -12.59 2.08 9.46
CA GLU A 115 -12.71 3.19 8.51
C GLU A 115 -11.47 4.08 8.49
N HIS A 116 -10.75 4.16 9.61
CA HIS A 116 -9.56 5.02 9.73
C HIS A 116 -8.23 4.26 9.68
N GLU A 117 -8.27 2.97 9.39
CA GLU A 117 -7.06 2.19 9.09
C GLU A 117 -6.39 2.66 7.80
N ARG A 118 -5.06 2.55 7.75
CA ARG A 118 -4.27 3.00 6.60
C ARG A 118 -3.42 1.87 6.06
N TYR A 119 -3.48 1.69 4.74
CA TYR A 119 -2.68 0.70 4.02
C TYR A 119 -1.80 1.42 3.00
N LEU A 120 -0.57 0.95 2.86
CA LEU A 120 0.39 1.47 1.89
C LEU A 120 1.25 0.31 1.40
N CYS A 121 1.35 0.16 0.09
CA CYS A 121 2.32 -0.71 -0.55
C CYS A 121 2.86 -0.03 -1.81
N THR A 122 4.18 0.04 -1.94
CA THR A 122 4.86 0.55 -3.12
C THR A 122 5.55 -0.62 -3.80
N LEU A 123 5.14 -0.88 -5.04
CA LEU A 123 5.80 -1.80 -5.95
C LEU A 123 6.83 -1.05 -6.78
N ARG A 124 8.01 -1.65 -6.92
CA ARG A 124 9.02 -1.25 -7.89
C ARG A 124 8.86 -2.12 -9.13
N CYS A 125 8.75 -1.47 -10.28
CA CYS A 125 8.43 -2.09 -11.56
C CYS A 125 9.55 -1.81 -12.56
N HIS A 126 9.96 -2.82 -13.31
CA HIS A 126 11.01 -2.73 -14.34
C HIS A 126 10.40 -2.87 -15.73
N ASP A 127 10.26 -1.74 -16.42
CA ASP A 127 9.70 -1.70 -17.76
C ASP A 127 10.63 -2.38 -18.80
N PRO A 128 10.10 -3.03 -19.86
CA PRO A 128 10.92 -3.57 -20.94
C PRO A 128 11.85 -2.55 -21.62
N SER A 129 11.55 -1.25 -21.56
CA SER A 129 12.44 -0.17 -22.04
C SER A 129 13.70 0.02 -21.19
N GLY A 130 13.76 -0.60 -20.00
CA GLY A 130 14.81 -0.39 -18.99
C GLY A 130 14.47 0.70 -17.96
N GLU A 131 13.31 1.34 -18.10
CA GLU A 131 12.82 2.32 -17.14
C GLU A 131 12.38 1.66 -15.82
N VAL A 132 12.64 2.34 -14.69
CA VAL A 132 12.19 1.90 -13.37
C VAL A 132 11.19 2.92 -12.83
N TYR A 133 9.97 2.46 -12.62
CA TYR A 133 8.88 3.25 -12.05
C TYR A 133 8.30 2.57 -10.81
N TYR A 134 7.46 3.30 -10.10
CA TYR A 134 6.84 2.81 -8.87
C TYR A 134 5.33 2.92 -8.95
N VAL A 135 4.65 1.85 -8.55
CA VAL A 135 3.19 1.85 -8.37
C VAL A 135 2.91 1.77 -6.88
N THR A 136 2.32 2.82 -6.33
CA THR A 136 1.95 2.91 -4.93
C THR A 136 0.46 2.76 -4.76
N PHE A 137 0.06 1.73 -4.03
CA PHE A 137 -1.30 1.52 -3.56
C PHE A 137 -1.46 2.11 -2.17
N SER A 138 -2.46 2.95 -2.00
CA SER A 138 -3.01 3.33 -0.71
C SER A 138 -4.48 2.91 -0.64
N ARG A 139 -5.13 3.17 0.50
CA ARG A 139 -6.55 2.86 0.64
C ARG A 139 -7.43 3.64 -0.34
N ASP A 140 -7.05 4.87 -0.67
CA ASP A 140 -7.89 5.83 -1.37
C ASP A 140 -7.36 6.18 -2.77
N GLN A 141 -6.18 5.68 -3.14
CA GLN A 141 -5.51 6.07 -4.37
C GLN A 141 -4.53 5.02 -4.87
N VAL A 142 -4.38 4.96 -6.20
CA VAL A 142 -3.23 4.34 -6.88
C VAL A 142 -2.38 5.44 -7.51
N ARG A 143 -1.07 5.42 -7.26
CA ARG A 143 -0.14 6.43 -7.78
C ARG A 143 0.99 5.77 -8.56
N VAL A 144 1.24 6.24 -9.78
CA VAL A 144 2.40 5.86 -10.59
C VAL A 144 3.41 7.00 -10.55
N SER A 145 4.65 6.71 -10.19
CA SER A 145 5.72 7.73 -10.07
C SER A 145 7.02 7.29 -10.70
N SER A 146 7.85 8.27 -11.04
CA SER A 146 9.16 8.08 -11.69
C SER A 146 9.07 7.53 -13.11
N TYR A 147 7.89 7.59 -13.74
CA TYR A 147 7.74 7.16 -15.13
C TYR A 147 8.12 8.27 -16.12
N ALA A 148 8.59 7.96 -17.32
CA ALA A 148 8.80 8.92 -18.41
C ALA A 148 7.85 8.67 -19.58
N ASP A 149 7.65 7.40 -19.96
CA ASP A 149 6.73 6.98 -21.00
C ASP A 149 5.26 6.95 -20.51
N ASP A 150 4.38 7.67 -21.19
CA ASP A 150 2.95 7.72 -20.86
C ASP A 150 2.24 6.39 -21.15
N ALA A 151 2.83 5.50 -21.97
CA ALA A 151 2.33 4.15 -22.17
C ALA A 151 2.29 3.33 -20.87
N ILE A 152 3.20 3.59 -19.92
CA ILE A 152 3.21 2.95 -18.60
C ILE A 152 1.94 3.29 -17.82
N VAL A 153 1.54 4.56 -17.82
CA VAL A 153 0.30 4.97 -17.15
C VAL A 153 -0.91 4.34 -17.85
N GLY A 154 -0.93 4.31 -19.19
CA GLY A 154 -2.00 3.66 -19.93
C GLY A 154 -2.17 2.16 -19.61
N LEU A 155 -1.06 1.43 -19.39
CA LEU A 155 -1.10 0.03 -18.97
C LEU A 155 -1.65 -0.13 -17.55
N VAL A 156 -1.19 0.71 -16.61
CA VAL A 156 -1.67 0.68 -15.22
C VAL A 156 -3.14 1.07 -15.14
N GLU A 157 -3.60 2.05 -15.92
CA GLU A 157 -5.01 2.45 -16.00
C GLU A 157 -5.88 1.33 -16.57
N ALA A 158 -5.47 0.74 -17.69
CA ALA A 158 -6.21 -0.36 -18.32
C ALA A 158 -6.34 -1.57 -17.38
N TRP A 159 -5.28 -1.90 -16.62
CA TRP A 159 -5.36 -2.93 -15.59
C TRP A 159 -6.28 -2.50 -14.43
N ALA A 160 -6.13 -1.28 -13.91
CA ALA A 160 -6.92 -0.80 -12.79
C ALA A 160 -8.42 -0.81 -13.09
N ASP A 161 -8.84 -0.52 -14.33
CA ASP A 161 -10.24 -0.61 -14.78
C ASP A 161 -10.81 -2.03 -14.78
N THR A 162 -9.94 -3.06 -14.80
CA THR A 162 -10.37 -4.46 -14.67
C THR A 162 -10.54 -4.90 -13.22
N VAL A 163 -10.04 -4.12 -12.25
CA VAL A 163 -10.07 -4.45 -10.82
C VAL A 163 -11.24 -3.71 -10.16
N PRO A 164 -12.33 -4.39 -9.78
CA PRO A 164 -13.54 -3.72 -9.27
C PRO A 164 -13.31 -2.86 -8.01
N ALA A 165 -12.32 -3.22 -7.20
CA ALA A 165 -11.96 -2.47 -5.99
C ALA A 165 -11.17 -1.18 -6.27
N LEU A 166 -10.74 -0.96 -7.50
CA LEU A 166 -10.00 0.24 -7.95
C LEU A 166 -10.83 1.11 -8.91
N ALA A 167 -12.04 0.68 -9.26
CA ALA A 167 -12.93 1.34 -10.21
C ALA A 167 -13.36 2.74 -9.71
#